data_AF-A0A3C1A3M5-F1
#
_entry.id   AF-A0A3C1A3M5-F1
#
_cell.length_a   1.000
_cell.length_b   1.000
_cell.length_c   1.000
_cell.angle_alpha   90.00
_cell.angle_beta   90.00
_cell.angle_gamma   90.00
#
_symmetry.space_group_name_H-M   'P 1'
#
loop_
_entity.id
_entity.type
_entity.pdbx_description
1 polymer ?
#
loop_
_entity_poly.entity_id
_entity_poly.type
_entity_poly.pdbx_seq_one_letter_code
_entity_poly.pdbx_strand_id
1 'polypeptide(L)'
;MQIDISVLDIKSSSERVTEALVERSMLAIQDDNAHVVVLSCARMGRLARAVRSSLLARGYDIPVIDPGIAALKLAEALVDLG
;
A
#
# COMPACT_ATOMS: atom_id res chain seq x y z
N MET A 1 -6.51 0.46 -9.18
CA MET A 1 -5.14 -0.09 -9.04
C MET A 1 -5.21 -1.61 -8.86
N GLN A 2 -4.88 -2.39 -9.90
CA GLN A 2 -4.80 -3.86 -9.83
C GLN A 2 -3.42 -4.29 -10.32
N ILE A 3 -2.82 -5.25 -9.61
CA ILE A 3 -1.61 -5.96 -10.04
C ILE A 3 -2.02 -7.34 -10.52
N ASP A 4 -1.44 -7.80 -11.62
CA ASP A 4 -1.73 -9.11 -12.21
C ASP A 4 -0.89 -10.20 -11.51
N ILE A 5 -1.16 -10.40 -10.22
CA ILE A 5 -0.48 -11.37 -9.37
C ILE A 5 -1.54 -12.10 -8.54
N SER A 6 -1.50 -13.43 -8.54
CA SER A 6 -2.38 -14.25 -7.71
C SER A 6 -2.18 -13.93 -6.23
N VAL A 7 -3.29 -13.83 -5.49
CA VAL A 7 -3.24 -13.58 -4.04
C VAL A 7 -2.37 -14.62 -3.35
N LEU A 8 -2.38 -15.88 -3.79
CA LEU A 8 -1.61 -16.98 -3.20
C LEU A 8 -0.09 -16.76 -3.33
N ASP A 9 0.36 -16.08 -4.37
CA ASP A 9 1.78 -15.91 -4.71
C ASP A 9 2.43 -14.73 -3.99
N ILE A 10 1.65 -13.84 -3.36
CA ILE A 10 2.16 -12.65 -2.68
C ILE A 10 3.27 -12.97 -1.65
N LYS A 11 3.14 -14.07 -0.89
CA LYS A 11 4.11 -14.46 0.14
C LYS A 11 5.43 -14.99 -0.46
N SER A 12 5.34 -15.66 -1.61
CA SER A 12 6.48 -16.27 -2.29
C SER A 12 7.23 -15.28 -3.19
N SER A 13 6.65 -14.11 -3.47
CA SER A 13 7.16 -13.15 -4.46
C SER A 13 7.09 -11.69 -3.97
N SER A 14 7.39 -11.47 -2.69
CA SER A 14 7.27 -10.17 -2.02
C SER A 14 7.95 -9.00 -2.77
N GLU A 15 9.12 -9.22 -3.37
CA GLU A 15 9.84 -8.20 -4.15
C GLU A 15 9.11 -7.85 -5.44
N ARG A 16 8.71 -8.86 -6.23
CA ARG A 16 7.94 -8.66 -7.47
C ARG A 16 6.61 -7.96 -7.21
N VAL A 17 5.94 -8.31 -6.12
CA VAL A 17 4.70 -7.65 -5.69
C VAL A 17 4.96 -6.20 -5.33
N THR A 18 6.04 -5.92 -4.60
CA THR A 18 6.39 -4.53 -4.22
C THR A 18 6.66 -3.70 -5.46
N GLU A 19 7.41 -4.22 -6.42
CA GLU A 19 7.73 -3.51 -7.66
C GLU A 19 6.47 -3.25 -8.50
N ALA A 20 5.61 -4.25 -8.69
CA ALA A 20 4.34 -4.09 -9.39
C ALA A 20 3.42 -3.06 -8.70
N LEU A 21 3.39 -3.04 -7.36
CA LEU A 21 2.64 -2.04 -6.60
C LEU A 21 3.23 -0.64 -6.80
N VAL A 22 4.55 -0.49 -6.81
CA VAL A 22 5.22 0.81 -7.03
C VAL A 22 4.92 1.32 -8.44
N GLU A 23 5.05 0.49 -9.47
CA GLU A 23 4.73 0.87 -10.85
C GLU A 23 3.28 1.34 -11.00
N ARG A 24 2.33 0.56 -10.49
CA ARG A 24 0.92 0.95 -10.54
C ARG A 24 0.62 2.20 -9.72
N SER A 25 1.32 2.40 -8.61
CA SER A 25 1.18 3.62 -7.79
C SER A 25 1.69 4.84 -8.55
N MET A 26 2.83 4.75 -9.23
CA MET A 26 3.34 5.86 -10.05
C MET A 26 2.38 6.24 -11.16
N LEU A 27 1.80 5.26 -11.87
CA LEU A 27 0.78 5.51 -12.90
C LEU A 27 -0.44 6.22 -12.29
N ALA A 28 -0.93 5.76 -11.14
CA ALA A 28 -2.04 6.42 -10.45
C ALA A 28 -1.71 7.87 -10.03
N ILE A 29 -0.46 8.14 -9.62
CA ILE A 29 -0.03 9.50 -9.27
C ILE A 29 0.00 10.39 -10.52
N GLN A 30 0.56 9.89 -11.62
CA GLN A 30 0.76 10.67 -12.85
C GLN A 30 -0.55 10.88 -13.63
N ASP A 31 -1.31 9.80 -13.83
CA ASP A 31 -2.47 9.78 -14.71
C ASP A 31 -3.76 10.19 -13.97
N ASP A 32 -3.90 9.78 -12.71
CA ASP A 32 -5.11 10.01 -11.91
C ASP A 32 -4.95 11.14 -10.86
N ASN A 33 -3.77 11.77 -10.77
CA ASN A 33 -3.42 12.73 -9.72
C ASN A 33 -3.67 12.18 -8.30
N ALA A 34 -3.32 10.91 -8.07
CA ALA A 34 -3.47 10.29 -6.76
C ALA A 34 -2.52 10.93 -5.74
N HIS A 35 -3.09 11.43 -4.64
CA HIS A 35 -2.34 12.01 -3.51
C HIS A 35 -2.12 11.02 -2.35
N VAL A 36 -2.78 9.85 -2.41
CA VAL A 36 -2.74 8.80 -1.39
C VAL A 36 -2.89 7.44 -2.08
N VAL A 37 -2.14 6.44 -1.64
CA VAL A 37 -2.31 5.04 -2.08
C VAL A 37 -2.83 4.20 -0.92
N VAL A 38 -3.89 3.42 -1.15
CA VAL A 38 -4.42 2.46 -0.17
C VAL A 38 -4.18 1.05 -0.69
N LEU A 39 -3.50 0.21 0.08
CA LEU A 39 -3.27 -1.19 -0.30
C LEU A 39 -4.53 -2.01 -0.08
N SER A 40 -5.03 -2.71 -1.11
CA SER A 40 -6.36 -3.33 -1.05
C SER A 40 -6.43 -4.73 -0.43
N CYS A 41 -5.29 -5.39 -0.15
CA CYS A 41 -5.28 -6.74 0.44
C CYS A 41 -4.48 -6.76 1.74
N ALA A 42 -5.10 -7.22 2.84
CA ALA A 42 -4.47 -7.30 4.17
C ALA A 42 -3.14 -8.08 4.19
N ARG A 43 -2.93 -9.00 3.21
CA ARG A 43 -1.67 -9.74 3.04
C ARG A 43 -0.49 -8.86 2.60
N MET A 44 -0.75 -7.61 2.21
CA MET A 44 0.23 -6.62 1.75
C MET A 44 0.67 -5.65 2.86
N GLY A 45 0.20 -5.81 4.10
CA GLY A 45 0.50 -4.83 5.17
C GLY A 45 1.97 -4.61 5.46
N ARG A 46 2.81 -5.66 5.33
CA ARG A 46 4.28 -5.55 5.45
C ARG A 46 4.93 -4.78 4.28
N LEU A 47 4.20 -4.56 3.19
CA LEU A 47 4.69 -3.92 1.97
C LEU A 47 4.43 -2.41 1.95
N ALA A 48 3.48 -1.88 2.73
CA ALA A 48 3.16 -0.44 2.73
C ALA A 48 4.39 0.44 2.95
N ARG A 49 5.26 0.07 3.90
CA ARG A 49 6.51 0.77 4.15
C ARG A 49 7.48 0.66 2.98
N ALA A 50 7.63 -0.54 2.39
CA ALA A 50 8.53 -0.77 1.26
C ALA A 50 8.08 0.02 0.01
N VAL A 51 6.78 0.00 -0.30
CA VAL A 51 6.17 0.77 -1.39
C VAL A 51 6.37 2.26 -1.16
N ARG A 52 6.09 2.77 0.05
CA ARG A 52 6.30 4.19 0.39
C ARG A 52 7.76 4.60 0.23
N SER A 53 8.70 3.82 0.78
CA SER A 53 10.13 4.12 0.65
C SER A 53 10.60 4.12 -0.81
N SER A 54 10.09 3.19 -1.62
CA SER A 54 10.41 3.12 -3.05
C SER A 54 9.83 4.30 -3.84
N LEU A 55 8.58 4.70 -3.56
CA LEU A 55 7.96 5.89 -4.14
C LEU A 55 8.73 7.17 -3.76
N LEU A 56 9.11 7.31 -2.49
CA LEU A 56 9.88 8.45 -2.01
C LEU A 56 11.25 8.53 -2.71
N ALA A 57 11.93 7.39 -2.87
CA ALA A 57 13.20 7.33 -3.60
C ALA A 57 13.07 7.70 -5.09
N ARG A 58 11.86 7.57 -5.66
CA ARG A 58 11.52 7.95 -7.04
C ARG A 58 10.95 9.38 -7.14
N GLY A 59 10.95 10.15 -6.04
CA GLY A 59 10.50 11.54 -6.00
C GLY A 59 9.02 11.73 -5.67
N TYR A 60 8.29 10.68 -5.32
CA TYR A 60 6.88 10.75 -4.92
C TYR A 60 6.74 10.66 -3.40
N ASP A 61 6.55 11.80 -2.74
CA ASP A 61 6.24 11.85 -1.30
C ASP A 61 4.72 11.86 -1.07
N ILE A 62 4.12 10.67 -1.12
CA ILE A 62 2.71 10.47 -0.80
C ILE A 62 2.53 9.37 0.25
N PRO A 63 1.50 9.45 1.10
CA PRO A 63 1.19 8.40 2.07
C PRO A 63 0.71 7.11 1.38
N VAL A 64 1.16 5.99 1.94
CA VAL A 64 0.70 4.63 1.59
C VAL A 64 0.03 4.02 2.82
N ILE A 65 -1.25 3.70 2.72
CA ILE A 65 -2.09 3.24 3.83
C ILE A 65 -2.21 1.71 3.79
N ASP A 66 -1.87 1.08 4.92
CA ASP A 66 -2.26 -0.30 5.23
C ASP A 66 -3.65 -0.27 5.89
N PRO A 67 -4.70 -0.78 5.24
CA PRO A 67 -6.05 -0.75 5.79
C PRO A 67 -6.20 -1.62 7.04
N GLY A 68 -5.38 -2.67 7.22
CA GLY A 68 -5.42 -3.52 8.40
C GLY A 68 -4.96 -2.77 9.65
N ILE A 69 -3.84 -2.02 9.53
CA ILE A 69 -3.35 -1.16 10.61
C ILE A 69 -4.29 0.03 10.83
N ALA A 70 -4.82 0.63 9.77
CA ALA A 70 -5.79 1.72 9.89
C ALA A 70 -7.06 1.27 10.63
N ALA A 71 -7.58 0.08 10.31
CA ALA A 71 -8.73 -0.50 11.00
C ALA A 71 -8.43 -0.80 12.47
N LEU A 72 -7.24 -1.34 12.78
CA LEU A 72 -6.83 -1.58 14.17
C LEU A 72 -6.76 -0.28 14.98
N LYS A 73 -6.15 0.77 14.42
CA LYS A 73 -6.08 2.09 15.08
C LYS A 73 -7.44 2.73 15.25
N LEU A 74 -8.35 2.53 14.30
CA LEU A 74 -9.74 2.95 14.45
C LEU A 74 -10.43 2.20 15.60
N ALA A 75 -10.23 0.89 15.72
CA ALA A 75 -10.81 0.09 16.79
C ALA A 75 -10.29 0.51 18.18
N GLU A 76 -8.97 0.75 18.33
CA GLU A 76 -8.37 1.30 19.55
C GLU A 76 -9.01 2.65 19.92
N ALA A 77 -9.09 3.57 18.96
CA ALA A 77 -9.68 4.89 19.18
C ALA A 77 -11.15 4.84 19.62
N LEU A 78 -11.92 3.87 19.10
CA LEU A 78 -13.31 3.67 19.51
C LEU A 78 -13.43 3.17 20.96
N VAL A 79 -12.46 2.38 21.44
CA VAL A 79 -12.40 1.94 22.85
C VAL A 79 -11.98 3.11 23.75
N ASP A 80 -11.00 3.91 23.33
CA ASP A 80 -10.53 5.07 24.10
C ASP A 80 -11.59 6.18 24.25
N LEU A 81 -12.50 6.29 23.28
CA LEU A 81 -13.64 7.23 23.31
C LEU A 81 -14.83 6.73 24.15
N GLY A 82 -14.72 5.53 24.74
CA GLY A 82 -15.70 4.95 25.67
C GLY A 82 -15.53 5.44 27.10
#